data_AF-A0A7C5GIC8-F1
#
_entry.id   AF-A0A7C5GIC8-F1
#
_cell.length_a   1.000
_cell.length_b   1.000
_cell.length_c   1.000
_cell.angle_alpha   90.00
_cell.angle_beta   90.00
_cell.angle_gamma   90.00
#
_symmetry.space_group_name_H-M   'P 1'
#
loop_
_entity.id
_entity.type
_entity.pdbx_description
1 polymer ?
#
loop_
_entity_poly.entity_id
_entity_poly.type
_entity_poly.pdbx_seq_one_letter_code
_entity_poly.pdbx_strand_id
1 'polypeptide(L)'
;MKLKLLITLIIMTLTQLNAMSDNNIKSYMQRYIENKMKAQVNQIDIISNYPIEDAKGWNVYFLSIKAKVKLGDSYQEATIPQTVFVKGNRITLKLLKKGKLNKDGKREKGKNYAKLLKPKVP
;
A
#
# COMPACT_ATOMS: atom_id res chain seq x y z
N MET A 1 -30.86 -8.71 25.49
CA MET A 1 -29.39 -8.58 25.26
C MET A 1 -28.90 -9.16 23.93
N LYS A 2 -29.40 -10.33 23.48
CA LYS A 2 -28.90 -11.03 22.28
C LYS A 2 -29.08 -10.27 20.96
N LEU A 3 -30.20 -9.53 20.80
CA LEU A 3 -30.47 -8.75 19.57
C LEU A 3 -29.54 -7.54 19.41
N LYS A 4 -29.18 -6.85 20.50
CA LYS A 4 -28.24 -5.71 20.47
C LYS A 4 -26.82 -6.15 20.06
N LEU A 5 -26.39 -7.33 20.50
CA LEU A 5 -25.11 -7.96 20.15
C LEU A 5 -25.04 -8.38 18.67
N LEU A 6 -26.14 -8.92 18.13
CA LEU A 6 -26.25 -9.28 16.71
C LEU A 6 -26.14 -8.04 15.81
N ILE A 7 -26.84 -6.96 16.17
CA ILE A 7 -26.83 -5.70 15.40
C ILE A 7 -25.44 -5.05 15.43
N THR A 8 -24.72 -5.11 16.56
CA THR A 8 -23.36 -4.56 16.65
C THR A 8 -22.34 -5.34 15.80
N LEU A 9 -22.46 -6.66 15.71
CA LEU A 9 -21.63 -7.50 14.83
C LEU A 9 -21.88 -7.20 13.34
N ILE A 10 -23.15 -7.03 12.95
CA ILE A 10 -23.53 -6.69 11.57
C ILE A 10 -23.00 -5.30 11.16
N ILE A 11 -23.06 -4.31 12.08
CA ILE A 11 -22.53 -2.96 11.82
C ILE A 11 -21.00 -3.00 11.63
N MET A 12 -20.26 -3.81 12.39
CA MET A 12 -18.82 -3.95 12.21
C MET A 12 -18.46 -4.50 10.81
N THR A 13 -19.22 -5.47 10.29
CA THR A 13 -19.00 -6.00 8.94
C THR A 13 -19.33 -5.00 7.82
N LEU A 14 -20.29 -4.09 8.04
CA LEU A 14 -20.72 -3.10 7.04
C LEU A 14 -19.74 -1.92 6.90
N THR A 15 -18.91 -1.63 7.90
CA THR A 15 -17.94 -0.51 7.83
C THR A 15 -16.79 -0.71 6.83
N GLN A 16 -16.71 -1.87 6.16
CA GLN A 16 -15.74 -2.14 5.10
C GLN A 16 -16.22 -1.77 3.68
N LEU A 17 -17.41 -1.19 3.52
CA LEU A 17 -18.00 -0.82 2.21
C LEU A 17 -17.16 0.15 1.37
N ASN A 18 -16.10 0.76 1.91
CA ASN A 18 -15.17 1.63 1.19
C ASN A 18 -13.72 1.13 1.21
N ALA A 19 -13.49 -0.13 1.59
CA ALA A 19 -12.18 -0.75 1.49
C ALA A 19 -11.84 -0.99 0.02
N MET A 20 -10.73 -0.41 -0.43
CA MET A 20 -10.22 -0.65 -1.77
C MET A 20 -9.86 -2.12 -1.93
N SER A 21 -10.36 -2.75 -3.00
CA SER A 21 -10.09 -4.15 -3.31
C SER A 21 -8.66 -4.35 -3.82
N ASP A 22 -8.15 -5.57 -3.68
CA ASP A 22 -6.86 -6.01 -4.23
C ASP A 22 -6.77 -5.73 -5.73
N ASN A 23 -7.85 -5.95 -6.48
CA ASN A 23 -7.91 -5.67 -7.91
C ASN A 23 -7.71 -4.18 -8.21
N ASN A 24 -8.32 -3.29 -7.41
CA ASN A 24 -8.12 -1.84 -7.58
C ASN A 24 -6.66 -1.44 -7.35
N ILE A 25 -5.98 -2.06 -6.37
CA ILE A 25 -4.57 -1.84 -6.09
C ILE A 25 -3.71 -2.32 -7.27
N LYS A 26 -3.97 -3.54 -7.76
CA LYS A 26 -3.26 -4.12 -8.92
C LYS A 26 -3.45 -3.24 -10.16
N SER A 27 -4.68 -2.85 -10.49
CA SER A 27 -4.96 -1.98 -11.63
C SER A 27 -4.30 -0.60 -11.52
N TYR A 28 -4.30 -0.01 -10.32
CA TYR A 28 -3.57 1.25 -10.10
C TYR A 28 -2.07 1.08 -10.35
N MET A 29 -1.47 0.02 -9.80
CA MET A 29 -0.03 -0.22 -9.92
C MET A 29 0.39 -0.57 -11.33
N GLN A 30 -0.41 -1.35 -12.05
CA GLN A 30 -0.20 -1.63 -13.47
C GLN A 30 -0.15 -0.32 -14.27
N ARG A 31 -1.20 0.51 -14.14
CA ARG A 31 -1.27 1.82 -14.82
C ARG A 31 -0.10 2.73 -14.42
N TYR A 32 0.29 2.73 -13.15
CA TYR A 32 1.41 3.54 -12.67
C TYR A 32 2.71 3.13 -13.38
N ILE A 33 3.00 1.84 -13.46
CA ILE A 33 4.25 1.31 -14.02
C ILE A 33 4.29 1.48 -15.54
N GLU A 34 3.22 1.11 -16.24
CA GLU A 34 3.12 1.26 -17.69
C GLU A 34 3.25 2.73 -18.10
N ASN A 35 2.60 3.64 -17.38
CA ASN A 35 2.61 5.05 -17.76
C ASN A 35 3.86 5.81 -17.30
N LYS A 36 4.31 5.60 -16.07
CA LYS A 36 5.42 6.36 -15.46
C LYS A 36 6.77 5.71 -15.71
N MET A 37 6.86 4.39 -15.63
CA MET A 37 8.13 3.66 -15.83
C MET A 37 8.30 3.17 -17.27
N LYS A 38 7.26 3.27 -18.12
CA LYS A 38 7.29 2.81 -19.51
C LYS A 38 7.68 1.33 -19.64
N ALA A 39 7.24 0.52 -18.67
CA ALA A 39 7.49 -0.92 -18.63
C ALA A 39 6.17 -1.68 -18.74
N GLN A 40 6.14 -2.75 -19.51
CA GLN A 40 4.97 -3.61 -19.63
C GLN A 40 4.86 -4.47 -18.36
N VAL A 41 3.67 -4.52 -17.76
CA VAL A 41 3.42 -5.37 -16.58
C VAL A 41 2.77 -6.67 -17.02
N ASN A 42 3.37 -7.79 -16.63
CA ASN A 42 2.85 -9.12 -16.94
C ASN A 42 1.97 -9.64 -15.79
N GLN A 43 2.41 -9.43 -14.55
CA GLN A 43 1.73 -9.94 -13.35
C GLN A 43 1.98 -9.05 -12.13
N ILE A 44 0.97 -8.93 -11.28
CA ILE A 44 1.10 -8.31 -9.95
C ILE A 44 0.51 -9.25 -8.90
N ASP A 45 1.35 -9.68 -7.98
CA ASP A 45 0.99 -10.49 -6.82
C ASP A 45 1.07 -9.66 -5.54
N ILE A 46 0.11 -9.86 -4.64
CA ILE A 46 0.16 -9.29 -3.29
C ILE A 46 0.78 -10.37 -2.40
N ILE A 47 2.00 -10.11 -1.93
CA ILE A 47 2.76 -11.03 -1.07
C ILE A 47 2.16 -11.05 0.34
N SER A 48 1.89 -9.87 0.89
CA SER A 48 1.25 -9.71 2.20
C SER A 48 0.69 -8.31 2.35
N ASN A 49 -0.26 -8.16 3.27
CA ASN A 49 -0.78 -6.87 3.68
C ASN A 49 -1.14 -6.90 5.18
N TYR A 50 -1.05 -5.73 5.83
CA TYR A 50 -1.49 -5.57 7.21
C TYR A 50 -1.74 -4.09 7.57
N PRO A 51 -2.55 -3.80 8.61
CA PRO A 51 -2.73 -2.46 9.12
C PRO A 51 -1.46 -1.91 9.77
N ILE A 52 -1.21 -0.61 9.62
CA ILE A 52 -0.08 0.08 10.25
C ILE A 52 -0.54 0.64 11.59
N GLU A 53 -0.07 0.02 12.68
CA GLU A 53 -0.50 0.30 14.05
C GLU A 53 -0.50 1.80 14.40
N ASP A 54 0.58 2.51 14.08
CA ASP A 54 0.76 3.92 14.44
C ASP A 54 0.36 4.90 13.32
N ALA A 55 -0.29 4.41 12.25
CA ALA A 55 -0.87 5.20 11.16
C ALA A 55 -2.34 4.78 10.89
N LYS A 56 -3.24 5.18 11.79
CA LYS A 56 -4.65 4.76 11.79
C LYS A 56 -5.34 4.87 10.43
N GLY A 57 -5.93 3.75 10.01
CA GLY A 57 -6.68 3.59 8.76
C GLY A 57 -5.79 3.38 7.53
N TRP A 58 -4.46 3.28 7.69
CA TRP A 58 -3.56 2.86 6.63
C TRP A 58 -3.24 1.38 6.73
N ASN A 59 -3.26 0.72 5.57
CA ASN A 59 -2.72 -0.62 5.38
C ASN A 59 -1.47 -0.53 4.50
N VAL A 60 -0.49 -1.39 4.76
CA VAL A 60 0.63 -1.63 3.86
C VAL A 60 0.36 -2.87 3.01
N TYR A 61 0.70 -2.80 1.74
CA TYR A 61 0.68 -3.92 0.80
C TYR A 61 2.09 -4.09 0.24
N PHE A 62 2.57 -5.32 0.28
CA PHE A 62 3.82 -5.73 -0.35
C PHE A 62 3.50 -6.47 -1.64
N LEU A 63 3.98 -5.94 -2.75
CA LEU A 63 3.70 -6.44 -4.09
C LEU A 63 4.95 -7.06 -4.70
N SER A 64 4.75 -8.13 -5.46
CA SER A 64 5.71 -8.66 -6.41
C SER A 64 5.20 -8.35 -7.81
N ILE A 65 5.91 -7.52 -8.57
CA ILE A 65 5.50 -7.13 -9.91
C ILE A 65 6.45 -7.74 -10.93
N LYS A 66 5.94 -8.60 -11.80
CA LYS A 66 6.68 -9.11 -12.96
C LYS A 66 6.47 -8.15 -14.12
N ALA A 67 7.53 -7.49 -14.55
CA ALA A 67 7.50 -6.52 -15.64
C ALA A 67 8.57 -6.82 -16.69
N LYS A 68 8.26 -6.49 -17.94
CA LYS A 68 9.20 -6.54 -19.06
C LYS A 68 9.80 -5.14 -19.23
N VAL A 69 11.10 -5.01 -18.94
CA VAL A 69 11.84 -3.75 -18.96
C VAL A 69 12.75 -3.74 -20.17
N LYS A 70 12.81 -2.60 -20.87
CA LYS A 70 13.73 -2.40 -21.99
C LYS A 70 15.13 -2.09 -21.46
N LEU A 71 16.11 -2.89 -21.86
CA LEU A 71 17.54 -2.74 -21.54
C LEU A 71 18.32 -2.72 -22.85
N GLY A 72 18.74 -1.53 -23.27
CA GLY A 72 19.30 -1.30 -24.60
C GLY A 72 18.29 -1.65 -25.69
N ASP A 73 18.68 -2.54 -26.59
CA ASP A 73 17.83 -3.03 -27.70
C ASP A 73 17.01 -4.28 -27.33
N SER A 74 17.19 -4.81 -26.12
CA SER A 74 16.52 -6.02 -25.66
C SER A 74 15.47 -5.73 -24.60
N TYR A 75 14.56 -6.69 -24.41
CA TYR A 75 13.63 -6.69 -23.29
C TYR A 75 13.97 -7.83 -22.34
N GLN A 76 13.99 -7.54 -21.04
CA GLN A 76 14.20 -8.54 -20.00
C GLN A 76 13.03 -8.56 -19.03
N GLU A 77 12.70 -9.74 -18.54
CA GLU A 77 11.74 -9.88 -17.45
C GLU A 77 12.44 -9.63 -16.11
N ALA A 78 11.82 -8.79 -15.29
CA ALA A 78 12.30 -8.46 -13.96
C ALA A 78 11.16 -8.57 -12.95
N THR A 79 11.50 -9.07 -11.76
CA THR A 79 10.59 -9.02 -10.60
C THR A 79 10.94 -7.80 -9.76
N ILE A 80 9.99 -6.88 -9.64
CA ILE A 80 10.14 -5.60 -8.95
C ILE A 80 9.30 -5.67 -7.67
N PRO A 81 9.95 -5.75 -6.50
CA PRO A 81 9.24 -5.72 -5.24
C PRO A 81 8.81 -4.28 -4.92
N GLN A 82 7.55 -4.07 -4.55
CA GLN A 82 7.01 -2.73 -4.31
C GLN A 82 6.21 -2.66 -3.01
N THR A 83 6.33 -1.55 -2.30
CA THR A 83 5.49 -1.23 -1.14
C THR A 83 4.44 -0.20 -1.54
N VAL A 84 3.20 -0.44 -1.14
CA VAL A 84 2.06 0.43 -1.40
C VAL A 84 1.29 0.65 -0.11
N PHE A 85 0.84 1.88 0.11
CA PHE A 85 0.05 2.27 1.27
C PHE A 85 -1.35 2.66 0.85
N VAL A 86 -2.35 2.10 1.52
CA VAL A 86 -3.77 2.28 1.17
C VAL A 86 -4.57 2.78 2.35
N LYS A 87 -5.44 3.77 2.13
CA LYS A 87 -6.40 4.28 3.12
C LYS A 87 -7.71 4.68 2.44
N GLY A 88 -8.77 3.91 2.68
CA GLY A 88 -10.04 4.08 1.94
C GLY A 88 -9.78 3.98 0.44
N ASN A 89 -10.08 5.04 -0.32
CA ASN A 89 -9.85 5.14 -1.76
C ASN A 89 -8.47 5.71 -2.16
N ARG A 90 -7.55 5.94 -1.20
CA ARG A 90 -6.25 6.54 -1.46
C ARG A 90 -5.16 5.48 -1.56
N ILE A 91 -4.33 5.58 -2.59
CA ILE A 91 -3.11 4.79 -2.77
C ILE A 91 -1.90 5.74 -2.81
N THR A 92 -0.81 5.40 -2.13
CA THR A 92 0.47 6.09 -2.25
C THR A 92 1.65 5.13 -2.13
N LEU A 93 2.76 5.44 -2.79
CA LEU A 93 4.04 4.72 -2.66
C LEU A 93 4.88 5.26 -1.50
N LYS A 94 4.48 6.40 -0.92
CA LYS A 94 5.20 7.05 0.19
C LYS A 94 4.20 7.47 1.26
N LEU A 95 4.43 6.98 2.49
CA LEU A 95 3.68 7.39 3.68
C LEU A 95 4.65 8.00 4.70
N LEU A 96 4.34 9.24 5.11
CA LEU A 96 5.14 10.02 6.06
C LEU A 96 4.25 10.45 7.24
N LYS A 97 4.71 10.19 8.46
CA LYS A 97 4.13 10.76 9.68
C LYS A 97 5.01 11.93 10.12
N LYS A 98 4.44 13.13 10.16
CA LYS A 98 5.14 14.31 10.68
C LYS A 98 5.42 14.10 12.17
N GLY A 99 6.62 14.48 12.62
CA GLY A 99 6.93 14.50 14.04
C GLY A 99 6.15 15.59 14.77
N LYS A 100 6.03 15.45 16.09
CA LYS A 100 5.32 16.42 16.92
C LYS A 100 6.12 17.71 17.03
N LEU A 101 5.41 18.83 17.09
CA LEU A 101 6.01 20.12 17.42
C LEU A 101 6.05 20.23 18.94
N ASN A 102 7.25 20.45 19.49
CA ASN A 102 7.45 20.62 20.92
C ASN A 102 7.13 22.06 21.32
N LYS A 103 6.92 22.29 22.62
CA LYS A 103 6.66 23.63 23.18
C LYS A 103 7.79 24.64 22.86
N ASP A 104 9.01 24.14 22.69
CA ASP A 104 10.21 24.92 22.35
C ASP A 104 10.35 25.23 20.84
N GLY A 105 9.30 24.98 20.04
CA GLY A 105 9.30 25.21 18.59
C GLY A 105 10.10 24.20 17.77
N LYS A 106 10.82 23.26 18.41
CA LYS A 106 11.55 22.17 17.73
C LYS A 106 10.59 21.05 17.33
N ARG A 107 10.80 20.46 16.15
CA ARG A 107 10.00 19.33 15.65
C ARG A 107 10.76 18.02 15.76
N GLU A 108 10.13 17.00 16.32
CA GLU A 108 10.67 15.64 16.36
C GLU A 108 10.85 15.06 14.95
N LYS A 109 11.75 14.09 14.80
CA LYS A 109 11.93 13.40 13.53
C LYS A 109 10.66 12.61 13.19
N GLY A 110 10.10 12.87 12.01
CA GLY A 110 8.96 12.13 11.50
C GLY A 110 9.31 10.67 11.15
N LYS A 111 8.28 9.83 10.98
CA LYS A 111 8.45 8.44 10.50
C LYS A 111 8.24 8.37 9.00
N ASN A 112 9.13 7.66 8.30
CA ASN A 112 9.01 7.35 6.89
C ASN A 112 8.76 5.86 6.70
N TYR A 113 7.49 5.49 6.53
CA TYR A 113 7.09 4.09 6.44
C TYR A 113 7.64 3.40 5.21
N ALA A 114 7.86 4.12 4.09
CA ALA A 114 8.48 3.53 2.90
C ALA A 114 9.94 3.11 3.11
N LYS A 115 10.62 3.66 4.13
CA LYS A 115 11.97 3.23 4.53
C LYS A 115 11.95 2.05 5.52
N LEU A 116 10.93 2.00 6.37
CA LEU A 116 10.80 1.03 7.46
C LEU A 116 10.14 -0.27 7.03
N LEU A 117 9.12 -0.16 6.17
CA LEU A 117 8.30 -1.25 5.68
C LEU A 117 8.74 -1.54 4.26
N LYS A 118 9.53 -2.61 4.10
CA LYS A 118 9.99 -3.10 2.82
C LYS A 118 9.54 -4.54 2.64
N PRO A 119 9.21 -4.96 1.41
CA PRO A 119 8.93 -6.36 1.12
C PRO A 119 10.17 -7.18 1.48
N LYS A 120 9.98 -8.21 2.30
CA LYS A 120 10.98 -9.27 2.44
C LYS A 120 10.82 -10.16 1.20
N VAL A 121 11.68 -9.95 0.22
CA VAL A 121 11.79 -10.86 -0.93
C VAL A 121 12.72 -11.99 -0.51
N PRO A 122 12.41 -13.27 -0.78
CA PRO A 122 13.43 -14.31 -0.82
C PRO A 122 14.48 -13.99 -1.89
#